data_AF-A0A6V7HAC9-F1
#
_entry.id   AF-A0A6V7HAC9-F1
#
_cell.length_a   1.000
_cell.length_b   1.000
_cell.length_c   1.000
_cell.angle_alpha   90.00
_cell.angle_beta   90.00
_cell.angle_gamma   90.00
#
_symmetry.space_group_name_H-M   'P 1'
#
loop_
_entity.id
_entity.type
_entity.pdbx_description
1 polymer ?
#
loop_
_entity_poly.entity_id
_entity_poly.type
_entity_poly.pdbx_seq_one_letter_code
_entity_poly.pdbx_strand_id
1 'polypeptide(L)'
;YGVQLILDDRPKDVKEYTPAVLVIVFFGVLAGAQNMGLTSPHLEAFAVARGSAAAIFQVLDRIPAVDSLSNEGQRLPSVTGEIEFKNVHFQYPARKDVKVLQGLNLTINRGETVALVGGSGCGKSTCLQLIQRLYDPMKGQATLKNRKISNDSKTAGLLSFPLFVSMSATRTSSLTSTFLNTPCVLLDGVEVSKLNVQWLRSHIGVVGQEPVLFDTTIRENIRYGNDSITEEEMIKAAKEANAHDFISKLPE
;
A
#
# COMPACT_ATOMS: atom_id res chain seq x y z
N TYR A 1 29.18 -40.10 -43.92
CA TYR A 1 30.28 -40.22 -44.90
C TYR A 1 31.21 -39.00 -44.87
N GLY A 2 30.70 -37.75 -44.92
CA GLY A 2 31.55 -36.55 -44.95
C GLY A 2 32.48 -36.33 -43.73
N VAL A 3 32.03 -36.62 -42.51
CA VAL A 3 32.86 -36.45 -41.29
C VAL A 3 34.08 -37.39 -41.28
N GLN A 4 33.94 -38.59 -41.83
CA GLN A 4 35.00 -39.59 -41.87
C GLN A 4 36.11 -39.19 -42.85
N LEU A 5 35.74 -38.67 -44.03
CA LEU A 5 36.68 -38.08 -45.00
C LEU A 5 37.46 -36.88 -44.43
N ILE A 6 36.82 -36.06 -43.58
CA ILE A 6 37.47 -34.90 -42.93
C ILE A 6 38.47 -35.35 -41.86
N LEU A 7 38.15 -36.43 -41.13
CA LEU A 7 39.03 -36.97 -40.08
C LEU A 7 40.24 -37.71 -40.68
N ASP A 8 40.05 -38.43 -41.79
CA ASP A 8 41.10 -39.17 -42.48
C ASP A 8 42.14 -38.25 -43.16
N ASP A 9 41.78 -36.99 -43.47
CA ASP A 9 42.67 -36.00 -44.09
C ASP A 9 43.36 -35.06 -43.07
N ARG A 10 43.08 -35.19 -41.76
CA ARG A 10 43.75 -34.41 -40.69
C ARG A 10 45.27 -34.57 -40.59
N PRO A 11 45.88 -35.75 -40.81
CA PRO A 11 47.31 -35.95 -40.60
C PRO A 11 48.19 -35.62 -41.82
N LYS A 12 47.63 -35.14 -42.95
CA LYS A 12 48.40 -34.83 -44.16
C LYS A 12 48.84 -33.36 -44.21
N ASP A 13 50.09 -33.12 -44.58
CA ASP A 13 50.68 -31.78 -44.73
C ASP A 13 50.10 -31.01 -45.93
N VAL A 14 49.67 -31.72 -46.98
CA VAL A 14 49.00 -31.17 -48.17
C VAL A 14 47.63 -31.81 -48.31
N LYS A 15 46.58 -31.01 -48.20
CA LYS A 15 45.18 -31.45 -48.24
C LYS A 15 44.67 -31.50 -49.68
N GLU A 16 44.19 -32.66 -50.12
CA GLU A 16 43.57 -32.83 -51.43
C GLU A 16 42.07 -32.59 -51.34
N TYR A 17 41.60 -31.46 -51.86
CA TYR A 17 40.19 -31.13 -51.89
C TYR A 17 39.47 -31.88 -53.02
N THR A 18 38.73 -32.93 -52.67
CA THR A 18 37.82 -33.57 -53.63
C THR A 18 36.60 -32.68 -53.89
N PRO A 19 35.98 -32.74 -55.09
CA PRO A 19 34.77 -31.97 -55.39
C PRO A 19 33.63 -32.18 -54.38
N ALA A 20 33.50 -33.39 -53.83
CA ALA A 20 32.53 -33.70 -52.79
C ALA A 20 32.77 -32.90 -51.49
N VAL A 21 34.02 -32.77 -51.05
CA VAL A 21 34.38 -31.97 -49.86
C VAL A 21 34.07 -30.49 -50.09
N LEU A 22 34.36 -29.96 -51.28
CA LEU A 22 34.06 -28.57 -51.64
C LEU A 22 32.55 -28.27 -51.58
N VAL A 23 31.71 -29.17 -52.13
CA VAL A 23 30.25 -29.04 -52.09
C VAL A 23 29.71 -29.08 -50.64
N ILE A 24 30.23 -29.99 -49.82
CA ILE A 24 29.84 -30.10 -48.40
C ILE A 24 30.21 -28.82 -47.63
N VAL A 25 31.42 -28.30 -47.82
CA VAL A 25 31.86 -27.06 -47.18
C VAL A 25 31.01 -25.87 -47.65
N PHE A 26 30.75 -25.76 -48.95
CA PHE A 26 29.94 -24.68 -49.52
C PHE A 26 28.51 -24.67 -48.94
N PHE A 27 27.81 -25.80 -48.95
CA PHE A 27 26.47 -25.89 -48.37
C PHE A 27 26.47 -25.76 -46.85
N GLY A 28 27.52 -26.22 -46.16
CA GLY A 28 27.68 -26.02 -44.72
C GLY A 28 27.79 -24.55 -44.35
N VAL A 29 28.58 -23.78 -45.10
CA VAL A 29 28.69 -22.32 -44.93
C VAL A 29 27.37 -21.63 -45.25
N LEU A 30 26.71 -22.01 -46.35
CA LEU A 30 25.43 -21.41 -46.76
C LEU A 30 24.32 -21.65 -45.73
N ALA A 31 24.16 -22.90 -45.27
CA ALA A 31 23.17 -23.25 -44.25
C ALA A 31 23.46 -22.57 -42.90
N GLY A 32 24.74 -22.44 -42.52
CA GLY A 32 25.14 -21.69 -41.34
C GLY A 32 24.75 -20.21 -41.42
N ALA A 33 25.00 -19.57 -42.56
CA ALA A 33 24.61 -18.18 -42.80
C ALA A 33 23.08 -17.98 -42.76
N GLN A 34 22.31 -18.90 -43.35
CA GLN A 34 20.84 -18.83 -43.32
C GLN A 34 20.29 -18.97 -41.89
N ASN A 35 20.78 -19.92 -41.10
CA ASN A 35 20.34 -20.09 -39.71
C ASN A 35 20.67 -18.87 -38.83
N MET A 36 21.82 -18.22 -39.07
CA MET A 36 22.18 -16.97 -38.40
C MET A 36 21.19 -15.85 -38.74
N GLY A 37 20.82 -15.70 -40.01
CA GLY A 37 19.80 -14.73 -40.45
C GLY A 37 18.44 -14.97 -39.79
N LEU A 38 18.01 -16.24 -39.72
CA LEU A 38 16.76 -16.63 -39.05
C LEU A 38 16.77 -16.40 -37.53
N THR A 39 17.95 -16.25 -36.92
CA THR A 39 18.07 -15.97 -35.48
C THR A 39 17.79 -14.51 -35.13
N SER A 40 17.90 -13.59 -36.10
CA SER A 40 17.79 -12.14 -35.85
C SER A 40 16.47 -11.70 -35.20
N PRO A 41 15.28 -12.20 -35.60
CA PRO A 41 14.03 -11.83 -34.94
C PRO A 41 13.94 -12.29 -33.47
N HIS A 42 14.64 -13.37 -33.10
CA HIS A 42 14.66 -13.84 -31.71
C HIS A 42 15.45 -12.90 -30.79
N LEU A 43 16.52 -12.26 -31.31
CA LEU A 43 17.26 -11.25 -30.56
C LEU A 43 16.40 -10.01 -30.28
N GLU A 44 15.60 -9.58 -31.25
CA GLU A 44 14.65 -8.48 -31.08
C GLU A 44 13.58 -8.82 -30.04
N ALA A 45 12.96 -10.00 -30.14
CA ALA A 45 11.98 -10.47 -29.17
C ALA A 45 12.55 -10.51 -27.75
N PHE A 46 13.80 -10.97 -27.59
CA PHE A 46 14.48 -10.98 -26.30
C PHE A 46 14.75 -9.57 -25.75
N ALA A 47 15.10 -8.61 -26.61
CA ALA A 47 15.29 -7.23 -26.20
C ALA A 47 13.98 -6.59 -25.71
N VAL A 48 12.88 -6.77 -26.45
CA VAL A 48 11.54 -6.29 -26.07
C VAL A 48 11.05 -6.94 -24.78
N ALA A 49 11.27 -8.26 -24.63
CA ALA A 49 10.92 -8.98 -23.41
C ALA A 49 11.66 -8.42 -22.18
N ARG A 50 12.96 -8.16 -22.29
CA ARG A 50 13.74 -7.54 -21.19
C ARG A 50 13.26 -6.14 -20.85
N GLY A 51 12.96 -5.31 -21.86
CA GLY A 51 12.42 -3.97 -21.65
C GLY A 51 11.07 -3.99 -20.92
N SER A 52 10.19 -4.90 -21.31
CA SER A 52 8.86 -5.06 -20.70
C SER A 52 8.93 -5.62 -19.27
N ALA A 53 9.84 -6.56 -19.03
CA ALA A 53 10.05 -7.15 -17.71
C ALA A 53 10.58 -6.15 -16.68
N ALA A 54 11.30 -5.11 -17.10
CA ALA A 54 11.88 -4.12 -16.18
C ALA A 54 10.82 -3.45 -15.29
N ALA A 55 9.66 -3.08 -15.84
CA ALA A 55 8.57 -2.48 -15.06
C ALA A 55 7.92 -3.48 -14.09
N ILE A 56 7.84 -4.76 -14.47
CA ILE A 56 7.33 -5.83 -13.60
C ILE A 56 8.26 -6.02 -12.40
N PHE A 57 9.57 -6.18 -12.66
CA PHE A 57 10.56 -6.35 -11.59
C PHE A 57 10.67 -5.12 -10.69
N GLN A 58 10.52 -3.90 -11.24
CA GLN A 58 10.44 -2.69 -10.41
C GLN A 58 9.31 -2.72 -9.37
N VAL A 59 8.17 -3.36 -9.69
CA VAL A 59 7.06 -3.52 -8.74
C VAL A 59 7.32 -4.67 -7.77
N LEU A 60 7.83 -5.80 -8.26
CA LEU A 60 8.12 -6.99 -7.44
C LEU A 60 9.22 -6.72 -6.40
N ASP A 61 10.28 -6.01 -6.79
CA ASP A 61 11.42 -5.72 -5.92
C ASP A 61 11.17 -4.52 -4.99
N ARG A 62 10.04 -3.82 -5.16
CA ARG A 62 9.70 -2.66 -4.32
C ARG A 62 9.28 -3.10 -2.93
N ILE A 63 10.08 -2.75 -1.93
CA ILE A 63 9.73 -2.91 -0.50
C ILE A 63 8.70 -1.83 -0.09
N PRO A 64 7.48 -2.20 0.36
CA PRO A 64 6.47 -1.23 0.81
C PRO A 64 6.86 -0.56 2.14
N ALA A 65 6.52 0.72 2.31
CA ALA A 65 6.74 1.44 3.58
C ALA A 65 5.84 0.90 4.71
N VAL A 66 4.60 0.53 4.38
CA VAL A 66 3.68 -0.17 5.27
C VAL A 66 3.38 -1.51 4.63
N ASP A 67 4.08 -2.55 5.08
CA ASP A 67 3.82 -3.91 4.64
C ASP A 67 2.66 -4.50 5.45
N SER A 68 1.55 -4.81 4.75
CA SER A 68 0.35 -5.37 5.36
C SER A 68 0.38 -6.90 5.47
N LEU A 69 1.32 -7.55 4.77
CA LEU A 69 1.50 -9.01 4.76
C LEU A 69 2.57 -9.45 5.77
N SER A 70 3.36 -8.51 6.30
CA SER A 70 4.36 -8.79 7.31
C SER A 70 3.73 -9.21 8.64
N ASN A 71 4.35 -10.21 9.28
CA ASN A 71 4.01 -10.64 10.64
C ASN A 71 4.77 -9.85 11.72
N GLU A 72 5.55 -8.84 11.33
CA GLU A 72 6.28 -7.98 12.26
C GLU A 72 5.36 -7.05 13.04
N GLY A 73 5.87 -6.55 14.18
CA GLY A 73 5.16 -5.65 15.07
C GLY A 73 4.50 -6.36 16.25
N GLN A 74 4.19 -5.57 17.27
CA GLN A 74 3.56 -6.05 18.50
C GLN A 74 2.07 -6.36 18.27
N ARG A 75 1.59 -7.44 18.88
CA ARG A 75 0.15 -7.73 19.03
C ARG A 75 -0.20 -7.54 20.49
N LEU A 76 -1.21 -6.73 20.79
CA LEU A 76 -1.65 -6.55 22.18
C LEU A 76 -2.50 -7.76 22.60
N PRO A 77 -2.42 -8.21 23.85
CA PRO A 77 -3.22 -9.34 24.34
C PRO A 77 -4.73 -9.03 24.37
N SER A 78 -5.08 -7.76 24.55
CA SER A 78 -6.45 -7.25 24.51
C SER A 78 -6.45 -5.79 24.02
N VAL A 79 -7.55 -5.40 23.40
CA VAL A 79 -7.79 -4.02 22.94
C VAL A 79 -8.86 -3.40 23.84
N THR A 80 -8.54 -2.29 24.51
CA THR A 80 -9.52 -1.52 25.28
C THR A 80 -10.26 -0.53 24.39
N GLY A 81 -9.60 -0.01 23.35
CA GLY A 81 -10.20 0.86 22.33
C GLY A 81 -10.01 2.35 22.60
N GLU A 82 -8.98 2.72 23.36
CA GLU A 82 -8.57 4.11 23.56
C GLU A 82 -7.70 4.57 22.39
N ILE A 83 -8.05 5.69 21.75
CA ILE A 83 -7.33 6.24 20.60
C ILE A 83 -6.84 7.64 20.93
N GLU A 84 -5.56 7.89 20.66
CA GLU A 84 -4.95 9.19 20.94
C GLU A 84 -4.12 9.69 19.74
N PHE A 85 -4.36 10.94 19.34
CA PHE A 85 -3.55 11.69 18.40
C PHE A 85 -2.71 12.69 19.18
N LYS A 86 -1.38 12.64 19.04
CA LYS A 86 -0.46 13.60 19.65
C LYS A 86 0.22 14.43 18.57
N ASN A 87 -0.08 15.73 18.55
CA ASN A 87 0.53 16.75 17.69
C ASN A 87 0.63 16.33 16.21
N VAL A 88 -0.38 15.66 15.68
CA VAL A 88 -0.27 14.98 14.38
C VAL A 88 -0.24 15.99 13.23
N HIS A 89 0.84 15.92 12.45
CA HIS A 89 0.99 16.60 11.17
C HIS A 89 0.90 15.59 10.03
N PHE A 90 0.17 15.93 8.96
CA PHE A 90 -0.01 15.01 7.85
C PHE A 90 -0.20 15.71 6.51
N GLN A 91 0.32 15.05 5.47
CA GLN A 91 0.23 15.45 4.08
C GLN A 91 0.22 14.19 3.18
N TYR A 92 -0.64 14.19 2.16
CA TYR A 92 -0.68 13.07 1.20
C TYR A 92 0.54 13.09 0.26
N PRO A 93 1.16 11.92 -0.03
CA PRO A 93 2.30 11.85 -0.95
C PRO A 93 2.04 12.42 -2.35
N ALA A 94 0.79 12.28 -2.83
CA ALA A 94 0.35 12.80 -4.12
C ALA A 94 0.17 14.34 -4.15
N ARG A 95 0.08 15.01 -3.00
CA ARG A 95 -0.16 16.46 -2.87
C ARG A 95 0.78 17.07 -1.83
N LYS A 96 2.05 17.26 -2.22
CA LYS A 96 3.15 17.75 -1.35
C LYS A 96 3.10 19.24 -1.02
N ASP A 97 2.15 19.97 -1.57
CA ASP A 97 1.90 21.39 -1.33
C ASP A 97 0.87 21.65 -0.21
N VAL A 98 -0.07 20.72 0.00
CA VAL A 98 -1.16 20.90 0.97
C VAL A 98 -0.92 20.10 2.25
N LYS A 99 -0.83 20.79 3.39
CA LYS A 99 -0.84 20.17 4.73
C LYS A 99 -2.27 19.97 5.20
N VAL A 100 -2.69 18.71 5.32
CA VAL A 100 -4.06 18.34 5.70
C VAL A 100 -4.26 18.45 7.20
N LEU A 101 -3.35 17.88 8.00
CA LEU A 101 -3.37 17.99 9.47
C LEU A 101 -2.20 18.85 9.94
N GLN A 102 -2.49 19.79 10.85
CA GLN A 102 -1.55 20.82 11.29
C GLN A 102 -1.39 20.83 12.82
N GLY A 103 -1.10 19.68 13.43
CA GLY A 103 -0.85 19.57 14.86
C GLY A 103 -2.10 19.13 15.62
N LEU A 104 -2.79 18.11 15.09
CA LEU A 104 -4.02 17.59 15.68
C LEU A 104 -3.72 16.86 17.00
N ASN A 105 -4.41 17.26 18.07
CA ASN A 105 -4.47 16.53 19.33
C ASN A 105 -5.91 16.12 19.57
N LEU A 106 -6.15 14.83 19.78
CA LEU A 106 -7.49 14.27 19.97
C LEU A 106 -7.37 12.99 20.79
N THR A 107 -8.19 12.85 21.82
CA THR A 107 -8.31 11.63 22.62
C THR A 107 -9.74 11.13 22.52
N ILE A 108 -9.89 9.84 22.24
CA ILE A 108 -11.16 9.13 22.17
C ILE A 108 -11.11 8.03 23.23
N ASN A 109 -11.94 8.14 24.26
CA ASN A 109 -11.94 7.16 25.33
C ASN A 109 -12.72 5.91 24.94
N ARG A 110 -12.44 4.81 25.63
CA ARG A 110 -13.16 3.55 25.44
C ARG A 110 -14.67 3.73 25.55
N GLY A 111 -15.39 3.25 24.53
CA GLY A 111 -16.86 3.24 24.49
C GLY A 111 -17.48 4.58 24.09
N GLU A 112 -16.68 5.62 23.86
CA GLU A 112 -17.20 6.89 23.37
C GLU A 112 -17.54 6.82 21.88
N THR A 113 -18.65 7.45 21.51
CA THR A 113 -18.98 7.72 20.11
C THR A 113 -18.62 9.17 19.79
N VAL A 114 -17.60 9.36 18.96
CA VAL A 114 -17.08 10.69 18.60
C VAL A 114 -17.48 11.05 17.17
N ALA A 115 -18.00 12.26 16.98
CA ALA A 115 -18.31 12.80 15.66
C ALA A 115 -17.24 13.82 15.24
N LEU A 116 -16.65 13.62 14.06
CA LEU A 116 -15.74 14.57 13.43
C LEU A 116 -16.51 15.42 12.41
N VAL A 117 -16.68 16.71 12.70
CA VAL A 117 -17.39 17.66 11.83
C VAL A 117 -16.43 18.68 11.22
N GLY A 118 -16.80 19.31 10.10
CA GLY A 118 -16.00 20.34 9.47
C GLY A 118 -16.12 20.36 7.94
N GLY A 119 -15.62 21.43 7.32
CA GLY A 119 -15.68 21.64 5.88
C GLY A 119 -15.00 20.54 5.05
N SER A 120 -15.27 20.51 3.75
CA SER A 120 -14.59 19.57 2.84
C SER A 120 -13.07 19.78 2.90
N GLY A 121 -12.30 18.68 2.92
CA GLY A 121 -10.84 18.73 2.94
C GLY A 121 -10.16 19.00 4.29
N CYS A 122 -10.90 19.18 5.39
CA CYS A 122 -10.29 19.43 6.71
C CYS A 122 -9.63 18.21 7.39
N GLY A 123 -9.62 17.04 6.74
CA GLY A 123 -8.92 15.84 7.24
C GLY A 123 -9.76 14.84 8.05
N LYS A 124 -11.10 14.92 8.00
CA LYS A 124 -12.00 13.95 8.70
C LYS A 124 -11.69 12.50 8.34
N SER A 125 -11.78 12.16 7.05
CA SER A 125 -11.46 10.81 6.55
C SER A 125 -9.98 10.47 6.74
N THR A 126 -9.10 11.48 6.73
CA THR A 126 -7.67 11.32 7.01
C THR A 126 -7.44 10.78 8.42
N CYS A 127 -8.21 11.19 9.42
CA CYS A 127 -8.10 10.65 10.78
C CYS A 127 -8.35 9.14 10.80
N LEU A 128 -9.43 8.68 10.14
CA LEU A 128 -9.72 7.25 10.01
C LEU A 128 -8.61 6.49 9.28
N GLN A 129 -8.02 7.09 8.24
CA GLN A 129 -6.93 6.47 7.48
C GLN A 129 -5.63 6.34 8.30
N LEU A 130 -5.36 7.28 9.20
CA LEU A 130 -4.21 7.21 10.10
C LEU A 130 -4.41 6.18 11.22
N ILE A 131 -5.62 6.05 11.76
CA ILE A 131 -5.95 5.00 12.75
C ILE A 131 -5.77 3.61 12.15
N GLN A 132 -6.23 3.40 10.90
CA GLN A 132 -6.03 2.15 10.16
C GLN A 132 -4.58 1.92 9.67
N ARG A 133 -3.69 2.89 9.92
CA ARG A 133 -2.32 2.92 9.41
C ARG A 133 -2.25 2.65 7.90
N LEU A 134 -3.12 3.33 7.13
CA LEU A 134 -3.00 3.40 5.67
C LEU A 134 -1.90 4.38 5.25
N TYR A 135 -1.61 5.35 6.13
CA TYR A 135 -0.47 6.25 6.04
C TYR A 135 0.13 6.44 7.43
N ASP A 136 1.41 6.79 7.48
CA ASP A 136 2.06 7.22 8.71
C ASP A 136 2.02 8.75 8.86
N PRO A 137 1.90 9.28 10.09
CA PRO A 137 2.02 10.70 10.35
C PRO A 137 3.44 11.21 10.02
N MET A 138 3.55 12.49 9.66
CA MET A 138 4.85 13.09 9.35
C MET A 138 5.70 13.20 10.61
N LYS A 139 6.87 12.56 10.65
CA LYS A 139 7.82 12.69 11.76
C LYS A 139 8.57 14.01 11.67
N GLY A 140 8.41 14.88 12.67
CA GLY A 140 9.12 16.16 12.81
C GLY A 140 8.20 17.37 12.87
N GLN A 141 8.60 18.37 13.67
CA GLN A 141 7.95 19.68 13.66
C GLN A 141 8.23 20.31 12.30
N ALA A 142 7.19 20.60 11.52
CA ALA A 142 7.37 21.32 10.27
C ALA A 142 7.75 22.77 10.61
N THR A 143 9.04 23.02 10.89
CA THR A 143 9.58 24.36 11.01
C THR A 143 9.23 25.09 9.73
N LEU A 144 8.28 26.02 9.82
CA LEU A 144 7.92 26.90 8.71
C LEU A 144 9.24 27.52 8.25
N LYS A 145 9.65 27.23 7.00
CA LYS A 145 10.70 28.01 6.36
C LYS A 145 10.20 29.45 6.35
N ASN A 146 10.88 30.30 7.13
CA ASN A 146 10.69 31.75 7.19
C ASN A 146 10.55 32.33 5.78
N ARG A 147 9.31 32.50 5.32
CA ARG A 147 9.01 33.64 4.44
C ARG A 147 8.93 34.83 5.38
N LYS A 148 9.92 35.72 5.29
CA LYS A 148 9.83 37.06 5.88
C LYS A 148 8.53 37.68 5.37
N ILE A 149 7.51 37.71 6.22
CA ILE A 149 6.38 38.61 6.04
C ILE A 149 6.88 39.92 6.63
N SER A 150 7.13 40.89 5.74
CA SER A 150 7.36 42.28 6.11
C SER A 150 6.27 42.74 7.05
N ASN A 151 6.68 43.45 8.10
CA ASN A 151 5.81 44.15 9.03
C ASN A 151 4.70 44.89 8.28
N ASP A 152 3.46 44.44 8.46
CA ASP A 152 2.31 45.33 8.44
C ASP A 152 1.41 44.96 9.61
N SER A 153 1.56 45.76 10.66
CA SER A 153 0.65 45.89 11.76
C SER A 153 -0.71 46.38 11.25
N LYS A 154 -1.71 45.50 11.24
CA LYS A 154 -3.15 45.73 11.49
C LYS A 154 -4.02 44.70 10.76
N THR A 155 -4.36 43.62 11.46
CA THR A 155 -5.74 43.04 11.51
C THR A 155 -5.71 41.85 12.46
N ALA A 156 -5.98 42.11 13.74
CA ALA A 156 -6.57 41.11 14.61
C ALA A 156 -8.00 40.88 14.07
N GLY A 157 -8.15 39.87 13.22
CA GLY A 157 -9.41 39.51 12.57
C GLY A 157 -9.77 38.07 12.89
N LEU A 158 -10.75 37.92 13.78
CA LEU A 158 -11.61 36.76 13.97
C LEU A 158 -11.61 35.75 12.81
N LEU A 159 -11.06 34.57 13.03
CA LEU A 159 -11.55 33.32 12.42
C LEU A 159 -11.68 32.27 13.52
N SER A 160 -12.65 32.53 14.41
CA SER A 160 -13.32 31.50 15.19
C SER A 160 -14.18 30.70 14.21
N PHE A 161 -13.80 29.47 13.90
CA PHE A 161 -14.71 28.48 13.32
C PHE A 161 -15.14 27.54 14.45
N PRO A 162 -16.44 27.38 14.72
CA PRO A 162 -16.89 26.53 15.80
C PRO A 162 -16.80 25.07 15.33
N LEU A 163 -15.74 24.37 15.72
CA LEU A 163 -15.81 22.94 15.83
C LEU A 163 -16.53 22.65 17.16
N PHE A 164 -17.84 22.37 17.08
CA PHE A 164 -18.62 22.00 18.26
C PHE A 164 -18.24 20.56 18.67
N VAL A 165 -17.14 20.44 19.40
CA VAL A 165 -16.80 19.24 20.17
C VAL A 165 -17.49 19.42 21.52
N SER A 166 -18.40 18.51 21.89
CA SER A 166 -18.94 18.46 23.25
C SER A 166 -17.78 18.14 24.20
N MET A 167 -17.26 19.16 24.87
CA MET A 167 -16.11 19.09 25.77
C MET A 167 -16.54 18.64 27.17
N SER A 168 -15.99 17.54 27.66
CA SER A 168 -15.68 17.39 29.08
C SER A 168 -14.19 17.65 29.24
N ALA A 169 -13.85 18.85 29.68
CA ALA A 169 -12.47 19.25 29.95
C ALA A 169 -12.13 18.93 31.40
N THR A 170 -11.56 17.75 31.67
CA THR A 170 -10.91 17.46 32.95
C THR A 170 -9.45 17.89 32.88
N ARG A 171 -9.12 18.95 33.63
CA ARG A 171 -7.74 19.29 33.99
C ARG A 171 -7.15 18.16 34.83
N THR A 172 -6.03 17.59 34.40
CA THR A 172 -5.12 16.90 35.32
C THR A 172 -3.70 17.38 35.12
N SER A 173 -3.09 17.66 36.28
CA SER A 173 -1.76 18.18 36.49
C SER A 173 -0.69 17.09 36.45
N SER A 174 0.54 17.58 36.22
CA SER A 174 1.83 17.08 36.74
C SER A 174 2.55 15.89 36.06
N LEU A 175 3.69 16.29 35.49
CA LEU A 175 5.04 15.70 35.58
C LEU A 175 5.53 14.65 34.55
N THR A 176 6.74 14.98 34.06
CA THR A 176 7.77 14.12 33.44
C THR A 176 7.49 13.49 32.08
N SER A 177 8.06 14.09 31.02
CA SER A 177 8.93 13.39 30.07
C SER A 177 9.36 14.33 28.93
N THR A 178 10.65 14.65 28.91
CA THR A 178 11.32 15.46 27.88
C THR A 178 11.46 14.73 26.52
N PHE A 179 10.60 13.73 26.23
CA PHE A 179 10.63 12.92 25.01
C PHE A 179 9.35 13.01 24.13
N LEU A 180 8.35 13.81 24.49
CA LEU A 180 6.97 13.63 23.99
C LEU A 180 6.50 14.45 22.78
N ASN A 181 7.35 15.24 22.12
CA ASN A 181 6.87 16.12 21.04
C ASN A 181 6.86 15.48 19.63
N THR A 182 7.14 14.18 19.52
CA THR A 182 7.03 13.48 18.23
C THR A 182 5.58 13.22 17.87
N PRO A 183 5.14 13.60 16.65
CA PRO A 183 3.79 13.37 16.19
C PRO A 183 3.50 11.88 16.04
N CYS A 184 2.49 11.37 16.74
CA CYS A 184 2.13 9.95 16.69
C CYS A 184 0.62 9.73 16.91
N VAL A 185 0.15 8.57 16.45
CA VAL A 185 -1.17 8.04 16.73
C VAL A 185 -0.99 6.80 17.59
N LEU A 186 -1.76 6.72 18.67
CA LEU A 186 -1.69 5.63 19.64
C LEU A 186 -3.02 4.89 19.71
N LEU A 187 -2.93 3.58 19.91
CA LEU A 187 -4.02 2.70 20.31
C LEU A 187 -3.62 2.09 21.66
N ASP A 188 -4.44 2.30 22.69
CA ASP A 188 -4.22 1.82 24.06
C ASP A 188 -2.82 2.16 24.60
N GLY A 189 -2.36 3.39 24.30
CA GLY A 189 -1.05 3.91 24.70
C GLY A 189 0.14 3.40 23.89
N VAL A 190 -0.07 2.51 22.91
CA VAL A 190 0.98 2.00 22.01
C VAL A 190 0.87 2.67 20.64
N GLU A 191 1.99 3.14 20.10
CA GLU A 191 2.02 3.76 18.78
C GLU A 191 1.61 2.75 17.69
N VAL A 192 0.65 3.13 16.84
CA VAL A 192 0.13 2.24 15.77
C VAL A 192 1.22 1.77 14.81
N SER A 193 2.31 2.53 14.68
CA SER A 193 3.46 2.20 13.84
C SER A 193 4.27 0.99 14.35
N LYS A 194 4.15 0.66 15.64
CA LYS A 194 4.82 -0.48 16.29
C LYS A 194 3.95 -1.73 16.32
N LEU A 195 2.66 -1.59 16.06
CA LEU A 195 1.71 -2.71 16.04
C LEU A 195 1.81 -3.47 14.72
N ASN A 196 1.48 -4.76 14.77
CA ASN A 196 1.29 -5.54 13.56
C ASN A 196 0.07 -5.02 12.77
N VAL A 197 0.25 -4.77 11.48
CA VAL A 197 -0.75 -4.08 10.63
C VAL A 197 -2.00 -4.94 10.42
N GLN A 198 -1.83 -6.24 10.16
CA GLN A 198 -2.94 -7.16 9.96
C GLN A 198 -3.78 -7.30 11.23
N TRP A 199 -3.11 -7.47 12.37
CA TRP A 199 -3.75 -7.52 13.69
C TRP A 199 -4.46 -6.19 14.03
N LEU A 200 -3.85 -5.04 13.74
CA LEU A 200 -4.48 -3.73 13.99
C LEU A 200 -5.81 -3.62 13.22
N ARG A 201 -5.79 -3.95 11.92
CA ARG A 201 -6.95 -3.80 11.05
C ARG A 201 -8.04 -4.84 11.35
N SER A 202 -7.72 -6.01 11.91
CA SER A 202 -8.73 -6.98 12.32
C SER A 202 -9.59 -6.52 13.51
N HIS A 203 -9.16 -5.48 14.24
CA HIS A 203 -9.91 -4.89 15.36
C HIS A 203 -10.66 -3.61 14.99
N ILE A 204 -10.61 -3.18 13.72
CA ILE A 204 -11.21 -1.93 13.25
C ILE A 204 -12.19 -2.25 12.12
N GLY A 205 -13.49 -2.06 12.37
CA GLY A 205 -14.52 -2.06 11.34
C GLY A 205 -14.62 -0.70 10.65
N VAL A 206 -14.78 -0.68 9.33
CA VAL A 206 -14.90 0.56 8.53
C VAL A 206 -16.08 0.45 7.59
N VAL A 207 -16.94 1.45 7.61
CA VAL A 207 -18.05 1.59 6.66
C VAL A 207 -17.78 2.81 5.78
N GLY A 208 -17.59 2.57 4.48
CA GLY A 208 -17.38 3.63 3.50
C GLY A 208 -18.66 4.39 3.18
N GLN A 209 -18.52 5.63 2.71
CA GLN A 209 -19.67 6.42 2.22
C GLN A 209 -20.33 5.75 1.00
N GLU A 210 -19.52 5.21 0.10
CA GLU A 210 -19.96 4.40 -1.03
C GLU A 210 -19.51 2.95 -0.79
N PRO A 211 -20.43 2.01 -0.51
CA PRO A 211 -20.06 0.63 -0.29
C PRO A 211 -19.64 -0.01 -1.61
N VAL A 212 -18.58 -0.82 -1.56
CA VAL A 212 -18.07 -1.60 -2.69
C VAL A 212 -18.26 -3.07 -2.39
N LEU A 213 -18.85 -3.80 -3.34
CA LEU A 213 -19.00 -5.25 -3.29
C LEU A 213 -18.13 -5.90 -4.36
N PHE A 214 -17.59 -7.07 -4.07
CA PHE A 214 -16.88 -7.89 -5.04
C PHE A 214 -17.87 -8.60 -5.95
N ASP A 215 -17.43 -8.92 -7.17
CA ASP A 215 -18.21 -9.65 -8.19
C ASP A 215 -18.34 -11.14 -7.83
N THR A 216 -19.03 -11.40 -6.73
CA THR A 216 -19.30 -12.72 -6.14
C THR A 216 -20.67 -12.69 -5.47
N THR A 217 -21.09 -13.80 -4.85
CA THR A 217 -22.37 -13.85 -4.16
C THR A 217 -22.42 -12.91 -2.96
N ILE A 218 -23.63 -12.53 -2.52
CA ILE A 218 -23.85 -11.75 -1.30
C ILE A 218 -23.25 -12.48 -0.08
N ARG A 219 -23.37 -13.82 -0.05
CA ARG A 219 -22.78 -14.67 0.99
C ARG A 219 -21.27 -14.50 1.07
N GLU A 220 -20.57 -14.57 -0.06
CA GLU A 220 -19.12 -14.38 -0.10
C GLU A 220 -18.72 -12.95 0.26
N ASN A 221 -19.51 -11.96 -0.14
CA ASN A 221 -19.31 -10.56 0.26
C ASN A 221 -19.35 -10.36 1.79
N ILE A 222 -20.30 -10.98 2.48
CA ILE A 222 -20.36 -10.92 3.95
C ILE A 222 -19.20 -11.71 4.58
N ARG A 223 -18.85 -12.87 3.99
CA ARG A 223 -17.77 -13.73 4.47
C ARG A 223 -16.40 -13.07 4.43
N TYR A 224 -16.12 -12.12 3.52
CA TYR A 224 -14.86 -11.37 3.54
C TYR A 224 -14.56 -10.63 4.86
N GLY A 225 -15.57 -10.37 5.70
CA GLY A 225 -15.35 -9.80 7.03
C GLY A 225 -14.73 -10.79 8.02
N ASN A 226 -14.98 -12.09 7.84
CA ASN A 226 -14.43 -13.18 8.63
C ASN A 226 -14.57 -14.51 7.86
N ASP A 227 -13.46 -15.03 7.34
CA ASP A 227 -13.43 -16.24 6.49
C ASP A 227 -13.99 -17.50 7.18
N SER A 228 -13.99 -17.52 8.52
CA SER A 228 -14.44 -18.63 9.37
C SER A 228 -15.86 -18.45 9.89
N ILE A 229 -16.62 -17.45 9.43
CA ILE A 229 -17.98 -17.19 9.88
C ILE A 229 -18.93 -18.34 9.48
N THR A 230 -19.79 -18.76 10.39
CA THR A 230 -20.82 -19.76 10.10
C THR A 230 -22.02 -19.13 9.39
N GLU A 231 -22.83 -19.93 8.69
CA GLU A 231 -24.01 -19.41 7.98
C GLU A 231 -25.05 -18.84 8.96
N GLU A 232 -25.17 -19.40 10.16
CA GLU A 232 -26.02 -18.88 11.23
C GLU A 232 -25.59 -17.49 11.70
N GLU A 233 -24.30 -17.29 11.97
CA GLU A 233 -23.73 -16.00 12.36
C GLU A 233 -23.85 -14.96 11.23
N MET A 234 -23.69 -15.41 9.98
CA MET A 234 -23.86 -14.55 8.81
C MET A 234 -25.30 -14.02 8.70
N ILE A 235 -26.29 -14.90 8.84
CA ILE A 235 -27.70 -14.53 8.85
C ILE A 235 -28.00 -13.58 10.02
N LYS A 236 -27.42 -13.84 11.20
CA LYS A 236 -27.56 -12.98 12.37
C LYS A 236 -27.00 -11.57 12.10
N ALA A 237 -25.79 -11.47 11.54
CA ALA A 237 -25.19 -10.18 11.18
C ALA A 237 -26.02 -9.44 10.13
N ALA A 238 -26.54 -10.13 9.12
CA ALA A 238 -27.41 -9.54 8.12
C ALA A 238 -28.75 -9.04 8.70
N LYS A 239 -29.28 -9.70 9.74
CA LYS A 239 -30.46 -9.25 10.48
C LYS A 239 -30.16 -8.01 11.32
N GLU A 240 -29.05 -7.99 12.06
CA GLU A 240 -28.62 -6.82 12.84
C GLU A 240 -28.35 -5.59 11.96
N ALA A 241 -27.89 -5.80 10.72
CA ALA A 241 -27.72 -4.76 9.71
C ALA A 241 -29.02 -4.38 8.96
N ASN A 242 -30.17 -4.99 9.29
CA ASN A 242 -31.45 -4.81 8.58
C ASN A 242 -31.39 -5.14 7.07
N ALA A 243 -30.49 -6.02 6.65
CA ALA A 243 -30.28 -6.41 5.25
C ALA A 243 -30.96 -7.74 4.89
N HIS A 244 -31.21 -8.62 5.86
CA HIS A 244 -31.71 -9.98 5.61
C HIS A 244 -33.03 -10.02 4.83
N ASP A 245 -34.00 -9.19 5.17
CA ASP A 245 -35.32 -9.18 4.52
C ASP A 245 -35.26 -8.71 3.06
N PHE A 246 -34.29 -7.85 2.73
CA PHE A 246 -34.02 -7.42 1.37
C PHE A 246 -33.36 -8.54 0.56
N ILE A 247 -32.32 -9.16 1.13
CA ILE A 247 -31.55 -10.23 0.48
C ILE A 247 -32.45 -11.42 0.14
N SER A 248 -33.31 -11.85 1.09
CA SER A 248 -34.20 -13.01 0.91
C SER A 248 -35.28 -12.83 -0.17
N LYS A 249 -35.49 -11.61 -0.67
CA LYS A 249 -36.44 -11.31 -1.76
C LYS A 249 -35.79 -11.29 -3.13
N LEU A 250 -34.45 -11.32 -3.20
CA LEU A 250 -33.74 -11.34 -4.47
C LEU A 250 -33.89 -12.72 -5.13
N PRO A 251 -34.00 -12.79 -6.46
CA PRO A 251 -33.89 -14.04 -7.19
C PRO A 251 -32.46 -14.60 -7.06
N GLU A 252 -32.33 -15.93 -7.17
CA GLU A 252 -31.03 -16.63 -7.17
C GLU A 252 -30.14 -16.26 -8.36
#